data_AF-A0A7C3USY3-F1
#
_entry.id   AF-A0A7C3USY3-F1
#
_cell.length_a   1.000
_cell.length_b   1.000
_cell.length_c   1.000
_cell.angle_alpha   90.00
_cell.angle_beta   90.00
_cell.angle_gamma   90.00
#
_symmetry.space_group_name_H-M   'P 1'
#
loop_
_entity.id
_entity.type
_entity.pdbx_description
1 polymer ?
#
loop_
_entity_poly.entity_id
_entity_poly.type
_entity_poly.pdbx_seq_one_letter_code
_entity_poly.pdbx_strand_id
1 'polypeptide(L)'
;MRVWNKFSDGRRFGKEEFLAYKKWLGKNIGVCGYRLRTRLAVMREKKAVGFMGWCAYEMKDLKSEWNKVTVMLAKYAEYSNIGGNKTAGYGVTKFALTLN
;
A
#
# COMPACT_ATOMS: atom_id res chain seq x y z
N MET A 1 6.68 3.26 3.14
CA MET A 1 8.03 3.80 3.45
C MET A 1 8.66 3.19 4.70
N ARG A 2 8.03 3.17 5.89
CA ARG A 2 8.68 2.64 7.11
C ARG A 2 9.28 1.24 6.96
N VAL A 3 8.52 0.28 6.44
CA VAL A 3 8.97 -1.11 6.26
C VAL A 3 10.04 -1.20 5.16
N TRP A 4 9.83 -0.51 4.04
CA TRP A 4 10.84 -0.36 2.98
C TRP A 4 12.18 0.14 3.53
N ASN A 5 12.21 1.27 4.24
CA ASN A 5 13.45 1.83 4.78
C ASN A 5 14.19 0.87 5.73
N LYS A 6 13.47 -0.03 6.41
CA LYS A 6 14.03 -0.96 7.37
C LYS A 6 14.64 -2.20 6.72
N PHE A 7 14.04 -2.68 5.63
CA PHE A 7 14.35 -4.01 5.08
C PHE A 7 14.85 -3.99 3.63
N SER A 8 14.77 -2.84 2.94
CA SER A 8 15.35 -2.65 1.63
C SER A 8 16.74 -2.02 1.75
N ASP A 9 17.63 -2.42 0.85
CA ASP A 9 18.93 -1.81 0.56
C ASP A 9 18.83 -0.62 -0.41
N GLY A 10 17.65 -0.41 -1.02
CA GLY A 10 17.38 0.71 -1.91
C GLY A 10 17.31 2.07 -1.20
N ARG A 11 16.97 3.12 -1.98
CA ARG A 11 16.81 4.49 -1.48
C ARG A 11 15.94 4.52 -0.22
N ARG A 12 16.48 5.13 0.84
CA ARG A 12 15.75 5.43 2.07
C ARG A 12 15.12 6.80 1.97
N PHE A 13 13.94 6.94 2.57
CA PHE A 13 13.21 8.20 2.60
C PHE A 13 13.29 8.84 3.99
N GLY A 14 13.80 10.06 4.05
CA GLY A 14 13.84 10.88 5.27
C GLY A 14 12.47 11.43 5.68
N LYS A 15 12.43 12.16 6.79
CA LYS A 15 11.20 12.77 7.33
C LYS A 15 10.58 13.77 6.35
N GLU A 16 11.40 14.62 5.73
CA GLU A 16 10.95 15.64 4.80
C GLU A 16 10.37 15.03 3.52
N GLU A 17 11.05 14.03 2.96
CA GLU A 17 10.56 13.26 1.80
C GLU A 17 9.25 12.55 2.10
N PHE A 18 9.11 11.97 3.30
CA PHE A 18 7.85 11.36 3.72
C PHE A 18 6.71 12.39 3.75
N LEU A 19 6.95 13.59 4.26
CA LEU A 19 5.95 14.67 4.29
C LEU A 19 5.61 15.16 2.87
N ALA A 20 6.62 15.32 2.02
CA ALA A 20 6.44 15.69 0.62
C ALA A 20 5.64 14.63 -0.14
N TYR A 21 5.96 13.36 0.05
CA TYR A 21 5.25 12.23 -0.54
C TYR A 21 3.79 12.17 -0.06
N LYS A 22 3.54 12.33 1.25
CA LYS A 22 2.17 12.38 1.79
C LYS A 22 1.36 13.53 1.17
N LYS A 23 1.97 14.71 1.03
CA LYS A 23 1.33 15.87 0.38
C LYS A 23 1.05 15.60 -1.11
N TRP A 24 1.97 14.95 -1.81
CA TRP A 24 1.79 14.57 -3.21
C TRP A 24 0.68 13.53 -3.38
N LEU A 25 0.64 12.49 -2.53
CA LEU A 25 -0.41 11.46 -2.55
C LEU A 25 -1.81 12.08 -2.43
N GLY A 26 -2.01 12.99 -1.47
CA GLY A 26 -3.31 13.62 -1.24
C GLY A 26 -3.82 14.49 -2.38
N LYS A 27 -2.95 14.88 -3.32
CA LYS A 27 -3.32 15.67 -4.51
C LYS A 27 -3.47 14.82 -5.77
N ASN A 28 -2.73 13.73 -5.86
CA ASN A 28 -2.50 13.03 -7.14
C ASN A 28 -3.07 11.62 -7.20
N ILE A 29 -3.54 11.04 -6.09
CA ILE A 29 -4.14 9.71 -6.07
C ILE A 29 -5.62 9.79 -5.75
N GLY A 30 -6.43 9.10 -6.55
CA GLY A 30 -7.86 8.89 -6.31
C GLY A 30 -8.21 7.40 -6.36
N VAL A 31 -9.24 6.99 -5.62
CA VAL A 31 -9.84 5.64 -5.78
C VAL A 31 -10.80 5.72 -6.96
N CYS A 32 -10.57 4.94 -8.02
CA CYS A 32 -11.42 4.92 -9.20
C CYS A 32 -12.37 3.71 -9.25
N GLY A 33 -12.13 2.69 -8.42
CA GLY A 33 -13.04 1.56 -8.29
C GLY A 33 -12.61 0.62 -7.18
N TYR A 34 -13.55 -0.13 -6.62
CA TYR A 34 -13.23 -1.17 -5.65
C TYR A 34 -14.35 -2.21 -5.55
N ARG A 35 -14.00 -3.40 -5.07
CA ARG A 35 -14.95 -4.40 -4.58
C ARG A 35 -14.40 -4.97 -3.29
N LEU A 36 -14.84 -4.43 -2.16
CA LEU A 36 -14.33 -4.78 -0.84
C LEU A 36 -15.44 -5.39 0.01
N ARG A 37 -15.09 -6.38 0.82
CA ARG A 37 -15.97 -6.98 1.84
C ARG A 37 -15.24 -7.01 3.17
N THR A 38 -15.86 -6.44 4.19
CA THR A 38 -15.38 -6.54 5.57
C THR A 38 -15.44 -8.01 6.02
N ARG A 39 -14.40 -8.45 6.72
CA ARG A 39 -14.28 -9.80 7.26
C ARG A 39 -13.76 -9.74 8.68
N LEU A 40 -14.42 -10.48 9.56
CA LEU A 40 -13.90 -10.80 10.88
C LEU A 40 -13.00 -12.02 10.74
N ALA A 41 -11.75 -11.90 11.16
CA ALA A 41 -10.84 -13.02 11.28
C ALA A 41 -10.63 -13.31 12.77
N VAL A 42 -10.73 -14.59 13.12
CA VAL A 42 -10.62 -15.09 14.50
C VAL A 42 -9.33 -15.90 14.60
N MET A 43 -8.46 -15.51 15.52
CA MET A 43 -7.18 -16.15 15.81
C MET A 43 -7.13 -16.57 17.27
N ARG A 44 -7.53 -17.82 17.53
CA ARG A 44 -7.75 -18.30 18.91
C ARG A 44 -8.67 -17.31 19.65
N GLU A 45 -8.18 -16.64 20.68
CA GLU A 45 -8.93 -15.67 21.48
C GLU A 45 -8.97 -14.26 20.89
N LYS A 46 -8.15 -13.95 19.89
CA LYS A 46 -8.06 -12.61 19.29
C LYS A 46 -8.94 -12.50 18.07
N LYS A 47 -9.66 -11.38 17.96
CA LYS A 47 -10.47 -11.04 16.77
C LYS A 47 -9.87 -9.82 16.09
N ALA A 48 -9.83 -9.83 14.77
CA ALA A 48 -9.42 -8.69 13.97
C ALA A 48 -10.41 -8.47 12.84
N VAL A 49 -10.83 -7.22 12.65
CA VAL A 49 -11.66 -6.82 11.52
C VAL A 49 -10.76 -6.27 10.43
N GLY A 50 -10.92 -6.79 9.21
CA GLY A 50 -10.23 -6.32 8.03
C GLY A 50 -11.16 -6.34 6.82
N PHE A 51 -10.59 -6.21 5.62
CA PHE A 51 -11.33 -6.31 4.37
C PHE A 51 -10.61 -7.24 3.39
N MET A 52 -11.40 -7.85 2.51
CA MET A 52 -10.90 -8.61 1.36
C MET A 52 -11.51 -8.08 0.08
N GLY A 53 -10.75 -8.12 -1.01
CA GLY A 53 -11.20 -7.66 -2.31
C GLY A 53 -10.12 -6.91 -3.07
N TRP A 54 -10.54 -6.06 -4.00
CA TRP A 54 -9.64 -5.21 -4.80
C TRP A 54 -10.03 -3.74 -4.68
N CYS A 55 -9.04 -2.87 -4.86
CA CYS A 55 -9.18 -1.43 -4.95
C CYS A 55 -8.25 -0.94 -6.07
N ALA A 56 -8.80 -0.18 -7.00
CA ALA A 56 -8.10 0.44 -8.10
C ALA A 56 -7.92 1.94 -7.81
N TYR A 57 -6.74 2.43 -8.13
CA TYR A 57 -6.35 3.82 -7.92
C TYR A 57 -5.97 4.46 -9.25
N GLU A 58 -6.43 5.68 -9.50
CA GLU A 58 -5.90 6.52 -10.57
C GLU A 58 -4.78 7.41 -10.02
N MET A 59 -3.80 7.71 -10.87
CA MET A 59 -2.70 8.62 -10.56
C MET A 59 -2.60 9.68 -11.66
N LYS A 60 -2.66 10.96 -11.30
CA LYS A 60 -2.69 12.08 -12.28
C LYS A 60 -1.32 12.51 -12.76
N ASP A 61 -0.32 12.51 -11.88
CA ASP A 61 1.04 12.98 -12.17
C ASP A 61 1.97 11.80 -12.47
N LEU A 62 1.81 11.22 -13.66
CA LEU A 62 2.51 9.99 -14.07
C LEU A 62 4.03 10.16 -14.25
N LYS A 63 4.50 11.38 -14.51
CA LYS A 63 5.92 11.66 -14.77
C LYS A 63 6.73 11.90 -13.49
N SER A 64 6.07 12.12 -12.37
CA SER A 64 6.73 12.38 -11.09
C SER A 64 7.46 11.16 -10.54
N GLU A 65 8.61 11.40 -9.90
CA GLU A 65 9.31 10.37 -9.13
C GLU A 65 8.44 9.77 -8.03
N TRP A 66 7.46 10.51 -7.50
CA TRP A 66 6.52 9.98 -6.53
C TRP A 66 5.57 8.94 -7.12
N ASN A 67 5.27 9.00 -8.42
CA ASN A 67 4.54 7.94 -9.10
C ASN A 67 5.35 6.64 -9.10
N LYS A 68 6.62 6.72 -9.52
CA LYS A 68 7.55 5.58 -9.51
C LYS A 68 7.70 4.99 -8.11
N VAL A 69 7.87 5.84 -7.10
CA VAL A 69 7.93 5.42 -5.68
C VAL A 69 6.64 4.75 -5.24
N THR A 70 5.47 5.26 -5.64
CA THR A 70 4.17 4.65 -5.32
C THR A 70 4.06 3.25 -5.90
N VAL A 71 4.38 3.08 -7.18
CA VAL A 71 4.34 1.78 -7.88
C VAL A 71 5.34 0.80 -7.27
N MET A 72 6.56 1.25 -6.97
CA MET A 72 7.57 0.45 -6.27
C MET A 72 7.05 -0.02 -4.90
N LEU A 73 6.48 0.88 -4.09
CA LEU A 73 5.93 0.52 -2.77
C LEU A 73 4.73 -0.44 -2.89
N ALA A 74 3.90 -0.28 -3.92
CA ALA A 74 2.78 -1.16 -4.19
C ALA A 74 3.23 -2.58 -4.57
N LYS A 75 4.26 -2.71 -5.42
CA LYS A 75 4.90 -4.01 -5.71
C LYS A 75 5.55 -4.61 -4.47
N TYR A 76 6.25 -3.81 -3.68
CA TYR A 76 6.87 -4.27 -2.44
C TYR A 76 5.84 -4.81 -1.41
N ALA A 77 4.60 -4.30 -1.45
CA ALA A 77 3.53 -4.73 -0.56
C ALA A 77 3.13 -6.21 -0.75
N GLU A 78 3.43 -6.83 -1.90
CA GLU A 78 3.23 -8.27 -2.11
C GLU A 78 4.12 -9.13 -1.18
N TYR A 79 5.31 -8.62 -0.86
CA TYR A 79 6.25 -9.29 0.05
C TYR A 79 6.06 -8.82 1.49
N SER A 80 5.83 -7.52 1.67
CA SER A 80 5.83 -6.93 3.00
C SER A 80 4.49 -7.06 3.72
N ASN A 81 3.41 -7.36 2.98
CA ASN A 81 2.01 -7.16 3.37
C ASN A 81 1.73 -5.68 3.77
N ILE A 82 0.47 -5.35 4.05
CA ILE A 82 0.03 -4.02 4.51
C ILE A 82 -0.61 -4.08 5.90
N GLY A 83 -0.56 -2.98 6.64
CA GLY A 83 -1.22 -2.86 7.95
C GLY A 83 -0.56 -3.65 9.10
N GLY A 84 -1.39 -4.00 10.08
CA GLY A 84 -1.02 -4.76 11.29
C GLY A 84 -1.16 -6.28 11.11
N ASN A 85 -0.68 -7.07 12.08
CA ASN A 85 -0.82 -8.53 12.12
C ASN A 85 -0.29 -9.27 10.86
N LYS A 86 0.73 -8.71 10.20
CA LYS A 86 1.26 -9.27 8.93
C LYS A 86 1.86 -10.66 9.07
N THR A 87 2.51 -10.95 10.21
CA THR A 87 3.04 -12.29 10.54
C THR A 87 1.95 -13.32 10.81
N ALA A 88 0.72 -12.86 11.03
CA ALA A 88 -0.47 -13.67 11.21
C ALA A 88 -1.25 -13.87 9.90
N GLY A 89 -0.66 -13.50 8.75
CA GLY A 89 -1.28 -13.65 7.42
C GLY A 89 -2.22 -12.52 7.01
N TYR A 90 -2.22 -11.39 7.72
CA TYR A 90 -3.09 -10.25 7.39
C TYR A 90 -2.44 -9.30 6.39
N GLY A 91 -3.30 -8.60 5.65
CA GLY A 91 -2.88 -7.56 4.71
C GLY A 91 -2.04 -8.10 3.56
N VAL A 92 -2.22 -9.38 3.22
CA VAL A 92 -1.66 -9.95 2.00
C VAL A 92 -2.27 -9.22 0.82
N THR A 93 -1.42 -8.79 -0.11
CA THR A 93 -1.83 -8.05 -1.29
C THR A 93 -1.19 -8.64 -2.53
N LYS A 94 -1.83 -8.40 -3.67
CA LYS A 94 -1.27 -8.65 -5.00
C LYS A 94 -1.35 -7.35 -5.78
N PHE A 95 -0.26 -6.93 -6.38
CA PHE A 95 -0.22 -5.78 -7.25
C PHE A 95 -0.69 -6.20 -8.66
N ALA A 96 -1.62 -5.43 -9.21
CA ALA A 96 -2.10 -5.63 -10.57
C ALA A 96 -2.02 -4.29 -11.32
N LEU A 97 -1.46 -4.32 -12.52
CA LEU A 97 -1.58 -3.23 -13.48
C LEU A 97 -2.84 -3.50 -14.29
N THR A 98 -3.85 -2.64 -14.14
CA THR A 98 -4.97 -2.60 -15.08
C THR A 98 -4.53 -1.72 -16.25
N LEU A 99 -4.26 -2.34 -17.40
CA LEU A 99 -4.18 -1.61 -18.65
C LEU A 99 -5.64 -1.33 -19.07
N ASN A 100 -5.98 -0.05 -19.18
CA ASN A 100 -7.23 0.37 -19.82
C ASN A 100 -7.11 0.25 -21.33
#